data_AF-A0A399IIW0-F1
#
_entry.id   AF-A0A399IIW0-F1
#
_cell.length_a   1.000
_cell.length_b   1.000
_cell.length_c   1.000
_cell.angle_alpha   90.00
_cell.angle_beta   90.00
_cell.angle_gamma   90.00
#
_symmetry.space_group_name_H-M   'P 1'
#
loop_
_entity.id
_entity.type
_entity.pdbx_description
1 polymer ?
#
loop_
_entity_poly.entity_id
_entity_poly.type
_entity_poly.pdbx_seq_one_letter_code
_entity_poly.pdbx_strand_id
1 'polypeptide(L)' 'MELKKDNINLYNQFLKYSYSELKELFDNAKTKEEQDFYMNMANMVLQREQRRVIKEMPV' A
#
# COMPACT_ATOMS: atom_id res chain seq x y z
N MET A 1 -31.46 5.29 9.01
CA MET A 1 -30.17 5.93 8.69
C MET A 1 -29.44 4.97 7.76
N GLU A 2 -29.61 5.14 6.45
CA GLU A 2 -28.91 4.30 5.46
C GLU A 2 -27.43 4.66 5.51
N LEU A 3 -26.59 3.72 5.95
CA LEU A 3 -25.15 3.80 5.80
C LEU A 3 -24.88 3.88 4.30
N LYS A 4 -24.51 5.07 3.81
CA LYS A 4 -23.92 5.22 2.47
C LYS A 4 -22.73 4.27 2.42
N LYS A 5 -22.91 3.12 1.77
CA LYS A 5 -21.81 2.27 1.29
C LYS A 5 -21.11 3.09 0.21
N ASP A 6 -20.34 4.08 0.64
CA ASP A 6 -19.28 4.59 -0.20
C ASP A 6 -18.49 3.34 -0.60
N ASN A 7 -18.40 3.08 -1.90
CA ASN A 7 -17.59 2.01 -2.48
C ASN A 7 -16.12 2.34 -2.22
N ILE A 8 -15.74 2.31 -0.95
CA ILE A 8 -14.39 2.53 -0.52
C ILE A 8 -13.66 1.25 -0.85
N ASN A 9 -13.13 1.21 -2.06
CA ASN A 9 -12.26 0.14 -2.47
C ASN A 9 -11.07 0.14 -1.51
N LEU A 10 -10.94 -0.95 -0.73
CA LEU A 10 -9.84 -1.15 0.22
C LEU A 10 -8.50 -0.88 -0.46
N TYR A 11 -8.34 -1.30 -1.71
CA TYR A 11 -7.15 -1.00 -2.51
C TYR A 11 -6.86 0.50 -2.63
N ASN A 12 -7.89 1.33 -2.87
CA ASN A 12 -7.72 2.78 -2.97
C ASN A 12 -7.42 3.45 -1.62
N GLN A 13 -7.88 2.87 -0.51
CA GLN A 13 -7.44 3.32 0.82
C GLN A 13 -5.98 2.94 1.05
N PHE A 14 -5.60 1.71 0.72
CA PHE A 14 -4.25 1.23 0.96
C PHE A 14 -3.20 1.94 0.08
N LEU A 15 -3.56 2.36 -1.13
CA LEU A 15 -2.69 3.16 -2.00
C LEU A 15 -2.34 4.55 -1.47
N LYS A 16 -3.03 5.04 -0.44
CA LYS A 16 -2.72 6.33 0.21
C LYS A 16 -1.59 6.21 1.24
N TYR A 17 -1.32 5.02 1.75
CA TYR A 17 -0.23 4.81 2.69
C TYR A 17 1.11 4.92 1.99
N SER A 18 2.01 5.65 2.63
CA SER A 18 3.42 5.68 2.30
C SER A 18 4.09 4.35 2.67
N TYR A 19 5.25 4.10 2.07
CA TYR A 19 6.09 2.95 2.44
C TYR A 19 6.42 2.94 3.94
N SER A 20 6.70 4.11 4.53
CA SER A 20 7.03 4.23 5.96
C SER A 20 5.87 3.81 6.86
N GLU A 21 4.64 4.21 6.53
CA GLU A 21 3.45 3.80 7.30
C GLU A 21 3.17 2.30 7.16
N LEU A 22 3.34 1.73 5.96
CA LEU A 22 3.23 0.29 5.75
C LEU A 22 4.29 -0.48 6.53
N LYS A 23 5.50 0.07 6.66
CA LYS A 23 6.57 -0.50 7.48
C LYS A 23 6.23 -0.45 8.97
N GLU A 24 5.67 0.64 9.47
CA GLU A 24 5.21 0.71 10.86
C GLU A 24 4.07 -0.29 11.14
N LEU A 25 3.15 -0.47 10.20
CA LEU A 25 2.09 -1.48 10.31
C LEU A 25 2.66 -2.90 10.28
N PHE A 26 3.67 -3.15 9.46
CA PHE A 26 4.42 -4.41 9.44
C PHE A 26 5.11 -4.68 10.78
N ASP A 27 5.80 -3.68 11.34
CA ASP A 27 6.53 -3.80 12.60
C ASP A 27 5.58 -4.05 13.79
N ASN A 28 4.34 -3.54 13.72
CA ASN A 28 3.29 -3.74 14.73
C ASN A 28 2.38 -4.95 14.50
N ALA A 29 2.52 -5.65 13.37
CA ALA A 29 1.69 -6.80 13.03
C ALA A 29 1.96 -7.97 13.97
N LYS A 30 0.88 -8.65 14.40
CA LYS A 30 0.96 -9.72 15.40
C LYS A 30 1.13 -11.08 14.77
N THR A 31 0.62 -11.25 13.55
CA THR A 31 0.67 -12.51 12.83
C THR A 31 1.55 -12.39 11.60
N LYS A 32 2.07 -13.53 11.16
CA LYS A 32 2.85 -13.61 9.93
C LYS A 32 2.00 -13.27 8.70
N GLU A 33 0.72 -13.62 8.72
CA GLU A 33 -0.21 -13.30 7.63
C GLU A 33 -0.42 -11.78 7.51
N GLU A 34 -0.52 -11.07 8.63
CA GLU A 34 -0.58 -9.60 8.64
C GLU A 34 0.74 -8.99 8.12
N GLN A 35 1.89 -9.51 8.57
CA GLN A 35 3.20 -9.10 8.08
C GLN A 35 3.33 -9.31 6.56
N ASP A 36 2.98 -10.49 6.06
CA ASP A 36 3.03 -10.81 4.64
C ASP A 36 2.08 -9.92 3.83
N PHE A 37 0.91 -9.57 4.38
CA PHE A 37 -0.01 -8.62 3.76
C PHE A 37 0.62 -7.22 3.61
N TYR A 38 1.18 -6.65 4.68
CA TYR A 38 1.82 -5.33 4.63
C TYR A 38 3.05 -5.31 3.73
N MET A 39 3.84 -6.39 3.71
CA MET A 39 4.98 -6.56 2.82
C MET A 39 4.58 -6.55 1.34
N ASN A 40 3.51 -7.28 0.99
CA ASN A 40 2.97 -7.28 -0.37
C ASN A 40 2.49 -5.88 -0.78
N MET A 41 1.86 -5.15 0.15
CA MET A 41 1.42 -3.78 -0.12
C MET A 41 2.58 -2.82 -0.33
N ALA A 42 3.61 -2.91 0.51
CA ALA A 42 4.83 -2.11 0.38
C ALA A 42 5.52 -2.36 -0.97
N ASN A 43 5.60 -3.62 -1.40
CA ASN A 43 6.14 -3.99 -2.71
C ASN A 43 5.34 -3.39 -3.87
N MET A 44 4.00 -3.38 -3.80
CA MET A 44 3.17 -2.74 -4.85
C MET A 44 3.43 -1.24 -4.97
N VAL A 45 3.55 -0.53 -3.83
CA VAL A 45 3.87 0.90 -3.82
C VAL A 45 5.25 1.14 -4.42
N LEU A 46 6.26 0.38 -4.00
CA LEU A 46 7.62 0.49 -4.55
C LEU A 46 7.66 0.24 -6.06
N GLN A 47 7.00 -0.79 -6.56
CA GLN A 47 6.94 -1.06 -8.00
C GLN A 47 6.27 0.07 -8.78
N ARG A 48 5.26 0.73 -8.20
CA ARG A 48 4.61 1.89 -8.83
C ARG A 48 5.58 3.06 -8.94
N GLU A 49 6.31 3.37 -7.88
CA GLU A 49 7.30 4.44 -7.89
C GLU A 49 8.48 4.11 -8.82
N GLN A 50 8.95 2.86 -8.84
CA GLN A 50 9.97 2.41 -9.79
C GLN A 50 9.54 2.60 -11.24
N ARG A 51 8.31 2.21 -11.60
CA ARG A 51 7.76 2.45 -12.95
C ARG A 51 7.72 3.93 -13.30
N ARG A 52 7.40 4.78 -12.33
CA ARG A 52 7.39 6.24 -12.52
C ARG A 52 8.79 6.76 -12.78
N VAL A 53 9.76 6.42 -11.93
CA VAL A 53 11.17 6.85 -12.09
C VAL A 53 11.75 6.35 -13.41
N ILE A 54 11.54 5.07 -13.78
CA ILE A 54 12.02 4.52 -15.06
C ILE A 54 11.42 5.27 -16.24
N LYS A 55 10.12 5.63 -16.17
CA LYS A 55 9.47 6.42 -17.21
C LYS A 55 10.00 7.86 -17.30
N GLU A 56 10.46 8.41 -16.18
CA GLU A 56 11.02 9.77 -16.08
C GLU A 56 12.53 9.81 -16.40
N MET A 57 13.22 8.67 -16.55
CA MET A 57 14.63 8.65 -16.98
C MET A 57 14.75 9.01 -18.47
N PRO A 58 15.53 10.04 -18.84
CA PRO A 58 15.92 10.26 -20.23
C PRO A 58 16.93 9.18 -20.63
N VAL A 59 16.68 8.53 -21.76
CA VAL A 59 17.59 7.57 -22.40
C VAL A 59 18.65 8.32 -23.21
#